data_AF-A0A4V2APT5-F1
#
_entry.id   AF-A0A4V2APT5-F1
#
_cell.length_a   1.000
_cell.length_b   1.000
_cell.length_c   1.000
_cell.angle_alpha   90.00
_cell.angle_beta   90.00
_cell.angle_gamma   90.00
#
_symmetry.space_group_name_H-M   'P 1'
#
loop_
_entity.id
_entity.type
_entity.pdbx_description
1 polymer ?
#
loop_
_entity_poly.entity_id
_entity_poly.type
_entity_poly.pdbx_seq_one_letter_code
_entity_poly.pdbx_strand_id
1 'polypeptide(L)'
;MKGVGLAFLFSLFFSFNLLAQQATWIWYPGDYEIWLSNNMQNRRTDRGTFFPVFWKIDSHYPLMDFHKEFTLTKPETVAIYAEGSYNVKLDGKPFEGTPKTISVPAGKHKINVKVFNQATVPAIYVKGQTIVSDSSWLVTFEDKEWIDETGKTSDVSATKWLNAGSWNFYQPSALPSQFKLPVKPQRAVSVIRNGSSMLVDFGKETFGFIRLHGLKGSGKLNLYYGESKEE
;
A
#
# COMPACT_ATOMS: atom_id res chain seq x y z
N MET A 1 -45.71 -19.53 59.12
CA MET A 1 -44.54 -19.54 58.21
C MET A 1 -44.83 -18.60 57.06
N LYS A 2 -44.23 -17.39 57.06
CA LYS A 2 -44.35 -16.41 55.99
C LYS A 2 -43.07 -16.48 55.16
N GLY A 3 -43.18 -16.84 53.88
CA GLY A 3 -42.06 -16.96 52.95
C GLY A 3 -41.55 -15.59 52.53
N VAL A 4 -40.23 -15.39 52.60
CA VAL A 4 -39.51 -14.22 52.12
C VAL A 4 -39.13 -14.49 50.66
N GLY A 5 -39.64 -13.68 49.73
CA GLY A 5 -39.21 -13.68 48.33
C GLY A 5 -37.93 -12.86 48.17
N LEU A 6 -36.84 -13.51 47.79
CA LEU A 6 -35.56 -12.88 47.49
C LEU A 6 -35.48 -12.63 45.97
N ALA A 7 -35.59 -11.36 45.54
CA ALA A 7 -35.40 -10.97 44.16
C ALA A 7 -33.90 -10.79 43.87
N PHE A 8 -33.33 -11.65 43.03
CA PHE A 8 -31.98 -11.49 42.49
C PHE A 8 -32.02 -10.59 41.25
N LEU A 9 -31.42 -9.39 41.34
CA LEU A 9 -31.10 -8.58 40.17
C LEU A 9 -29.81 -9.12 39.52
N PHE A 10 -29.93 -9.61 38.28
CA PHE A 10 -28.78 -9.91 37.43
C PHE A 10 -28.39 -8.64 36.65
N SER A 11 -27.25 -8.05 36.99
CA SER A 11 -26.63 -6.99 36.18
C SER A 11 -25.84 -7.62 35.04
N LEU A 12 -26.33 -7.51 33.79
CA LEU A 12 -25.56 -7.86 32.60
C LEU A 12 -24.47 -6.82 32.35
N PHE A 13 -23.21 -7.19 32.55
CA PHE A 13 -22.07 -6.45 32.04
C PHE A 13 -21.90 -6.76 30.55
N PHE A 14 -22.29 -5.81 29.68
CA PHE A 14 -21.92 -5.86 28.26
C PHE A 14 -20.44 -5.45 28.13
N SER A 15 -19.55 -6.42 28.02
CA SER A 15 -18.18 -6.17 27.57
C SER A 15 -18.19 -5.90 26.07
N PHE A 16 -18.15 -4.63 25.68
CA PHE A 16 -17.82 -4.25 24.31
C PHE A 16 -16.38 -4.64 24.03
N ASN A 17 -16.17 -5.78 23.37
CA ASN A 17 -14.89 -6.07 22.73
C ASN A 17 -14.74 -5.09 21.56
N LEU A 18 -13.99 -4.01 21.78
CA LEU A 18 -13.45 -3.19 20.70
C LEU A 18 -12.60 -4.11 19.82
N LEU A 19 -13.15 -4.54 18.69
CA LEU A 19 -12.34 -5.13 17.62
C LEU A 19 -11.23 -4.12 17.30
N ALA A 20 -9.98 -4.52 17.50
CA ALA A 20 -8.85 -3.70 17.11
C ALA A 20 -8.96 -3.45 15.59
N GLN A 21 -9.15 -2.18 15.22
CA GLN A 21 -9.28 -1.81 13.82
C GLN A 21 -7.96 -2.12 13.12
N GLN A 22 -8.00 -2.91 12.04
CA GLN A 22 -6.81 -3.37 11.35
C GLN A 22 -6.27 -2.26 10.44
N ALA A 23 -5.09 -1.73 10.73
CA ALA A 23 -4.41 -0.78 9.86
C ALA A 23 -4.05 -1.43 8.50
N THR A 24 -4.14 -0.66 7.41
CA THR A 24 -3.69 -1.01 6.06
C THR A 24 -2.96 0.17 5.41
N TRP A 25 -2.13 -0.11 4.41
CA TRP A 25 -1.57 0.96 3.58
C TRP A 25 -2.67 1.65 2.78
N ILE A 26 -2.59 2.98 2.69
CA ILE A 26 -3.56 3.82 1.99
C ILE A 26 -2.87 4.81 1.04
N TRP A 27 -3.57 5.20 -0.01
CA TRP A 27 -3.10 6.09 -1.09
C TRP A 27 -4.26 6.90 -1.69
N TYR A 28 -3.96 7.76 -2.67
CA TYR A 28 -5.00 8.44 -3.45
C TYR A 28 -5.74 7.46 -4.37
N PRO A 29 -7.09 7.40 -4.35
CA PRO A 29 -7.82 6.38 -5.07
C PRO A 29 -7.52 6.40 -6.58
N GLY A 30 -7.07 5.26 -7.13
CA GLY A 30 -6.68 5.10 -8.53
C GLY A 30 -5.17 5.20 -8.79
N ASP A 31 -4.41 5.90 -7.94
CA ASP A 31 -2.98 6.15 -8.19
C ASP A 31 -2.16 4.86 -8.14
N TYR A 32 -2.42 3.99 -7.15
CA TYR A 32 -1.75 2.70 -7.03
C TYR A 32 -2.04 1.80 -8.22
N GLU A 33 -3.30 1.74 -8.64
CA GLU A 33 -3.74 0.90 -9.74
C GLU A 33 -3.11 1.35 -11.07
N ILE A 34 -3.06 2.66 -11.33
CA ILE A 34 -2.37 3.25 -12.49
C ILE A 34 -0.88 2.90 -12.45
N TRP A 35 -0.20 3.17 -11.34
CA TRP A 35 1.23 2.92 -11.20
C TRP A 35 1.57 1.43 -11.36
N LEU A 36 0.82 0.53 -10.71
CA LEU A 36 1.04 -0.91 -10.80
C LEU A 36 0.78 -1.43 -12.22
N SER A 37 -0.29 -0.94 -12.86
CA SER A 37 -0.63 -1.29 -14.24
C SER A 37 0.48 -0.86 -15.20
N ASN A 38 1.01 0.36 -15.06
CA ASN A 38 2.13 0.83 -15.88
C ASN A 38 3.38 -0.07 -15.70
N ASN A 39 3.69 -0.45 -14.46
CA ASN A 39 4.79 -1.38 -14.17
C ASN A 39 4.59 -2.75 -14.79
N MET A 40 3.35 -3.24 -14.89
CA MET A 40 3.04 -4.53 -15.48
C MET A 40 3.06 -4.47 -17.02
N GLN A 41 2.35 -3.51 -17.61
CA GLN A 41 2.20 -3.38 -19.06
C GLN A 41 3.56 -3.17 -19.75
N ASN A 42 4.46 -2.41 -19.13
CA ASN A 42 5.80 -2.15 -19.63
C ASN A 42 6.78 -3.33 -19.45
N ARG A 43 6.31 -4.50 -18.98
CA ARG A 43 7.09 -5.76 -19.02
C ARG A 43 6.90 -6.52 -20.34
N ARG A 44 5.99 -6.07 -21.21
CA ARG A 44 5.82 -6.65 -22.55
C ARG A 44 7.10 -6.49 -23.35
N THR A 45 7.48 -7.55 -24.04
CA THR A 45 8.59 -7.54 -24.99
C THR A 45 8.18 -8.16 -26.31
N ASP A 46 8.86 -7.77 -27.38
CA ASP A 46 8.82 -8.45 -28.67
C ASP A 46 10.26 -8.81 -29.08
N ARG A 47 10.55 -10.11 -29.13
CA ARG A 47 11.89 -10.67 -29.42
C ARG A 47 13.01 -10.00 -28.61
N GLY A 48 12.76 -9.72 -27.33
CA GLY A 48 13.69 -9.06 -26.41
C GLY A 48 13.69 -7.52 -26.45
N THR A 49 12.89 -6.91 -27.33
CA THR A 49 12.72 -5.46 -27.40
C THR A 49 11.63 -5.00 -26.45
N PHE A 50 11.88 -3.96 -25.66
CA PHE A 50 10.87 -3.30 -24.84
C PHE A 50 9.71 -2.83 -25.73
N PHE A 51 8.48 -3.24 -25.41
CA PHE A 51 7.33 -2.97 -26.26
C PHE A 51 6.19 -2.30 -25.48
N PRO A 52 6.21 -0.96 -25.35
CA PRO A 52 5.21 -0.23 -24.58
C PRO A 52 3.84 -0.20 -25.25
N VAL A 53 2.86 0.29 -24.50
CA VAL A 53 1.55 0.65 -25.02
C VAL A 53 1.64 1.82 -26.02
N PHE A 54 0.69 1.90 -26.94
CA PHE A 54 0.62 2.96 -27.96
C PHE A 54 -0.26 4.15 -27.55
N TRP A 55 -1.00 4.05 -26.44
CA TRP A 55 -1.81 5.13 -25.89
C TRP A 55 -1.04 5.92 -24.82
N LYS A 56 -1.59 7.08 -24.44
CA LYS A 56 -1.06 7.92 -23.37
C LYS A 56 -0.92 7.13 -22.06
N ILE A 57 0.22 7.24 -21.40
CA ILE A 57 0.44 6.74 -20.04
C ILE A 57 0.19 7.87 -19.05
N ASP A 58 -0.80 7.71 -18.17
CA ASP A 58 -1.00 8.57 -17.02
C ASP A 58 -0.09 8.17 -15.85
N SER A 59 0.08 9.09 -14.89
CA SER A 59 0.89 8.88 -13.68
C SER A 59 0.08 9.20 -12.44
N HIS A 60 0.51 8.65 -11.30
CA HIS A 60 0.03 9.04 -9.98
C HIS A 60 0.44 10.49 -9.63
N TYR A 61 -0.27 11.09 -8.68
CA TYR A 61 0.11 12.38 -8.11
C TYR A 61 1.30 12.21 -7.16
N PRO A 62 2.42 12.93 -7.38
CA PRO A 62 3.63 12.72 -6.59
C PRO A 62 3.60 13.41 -5.21
N LEU A 63 2.62 14.27 -4.94
CA LEU A 63 2.45 14.96 -3.66
C LEU A 63 1.03 14.73 -3.14
N MET A 64 0.92 14.26 -1.90
CA MET A 64 -0.36 13.87 -1.31
C MET A 64 -0.43 14.30 0.14
N ASP A 65 -1.54 14.92 0.54
CA ASP A 65 -1.89 15.13 1.94
C ASP A 65 -2.95 14.13 2.37
N PHE A 66 -2.69 13.46 3.49
CA PHE A 66 -3.58 12.51 4.14
C PHE A 66 -4.03 13.10 5.47
N HIS A 67 -5.31 13.07 5.79
CA HIS A 67 -5.76 13.42 7.13
C HIS A 67 -6.93 12.60 7.65
N LYS A 68 -7.04 12.57 8.98
CA LYS A 68 -8.23 12.07 9.68
C LYS A 68 -8.34 12.72 11.05
N GLU A 69 -9.58 12.94 11.49
CA GLU A 69 -9.90 13.37 12.84
C GLU A 69 -10.14 12.15 13.73
N PHE A 70 -9.63 12.21 14.95
CA PHE A 70 -9.75 11.18 15.97
C PHE A 70 -10.25 11.78 17.27
N THR A 71 -10.96 10.98 18.07
CA THR A 71 -11.32 11.33 19.45
C THR A 71 -10.83 10.24 20.37
N LEU A 72 -9.87 10.58 21.23
CA LEU A 72 -9.18 9.66 22.11
C LEU A 72 -9.64 9.83 23.56
N THR A 73 -9.91 8.71 24.25
CA THR A 73 -10.23 8.71 25.69
C THR A 73 -8.98 8.79 26.56
N LYS A 74 -7.83 8.37 26.04
CA LYS A 74 -6.52 8.39 26.71
C LYS A 74 -5.44 8.68 25.67
N PRO A 75 -4.28 9.24 26.08
CA PRO A 75 -3.16 9.41 25.16
C PRO A 75 -2.69 8.07 24.58
N GLU A 76 -2.22 8.08 23.33
CA GLU A 76 -1.58 6.92 22.71
C GLU A 76 -0.39 7.31 21.82
N THR A 77 0.53 6.38 21.64
CA THR A 77 1.64 6.50 20.69
C THR A 77 1.23 5.90 19.36
N VAL A 78 1.49 6.64 18.28
CA VAL A 78 1.11 6.27 16.92
C VAL A 78 2.38 6.12 16.08
N ALA A 79 2.57 4.95 15.48
CA ALA A 79 3.62 4.70 14.52
C ALA A 79 3.20 5.14 13.12
N ILE A 80 4.12 5.72 12.36
CA ILE A 80 3.91 6.26 11.01
C ILE A 80 4.96 5.67 10.08
N TYR A 81 4.50 5.09 8.99
CA TYR A 81 5.30 4.60 7.88
C TYR A 81 4.79 5.25 6.60
N ALA A 82 5.71 5.55 5.68
CA ALA A 82 5.37 6.15 4.40
C ALA A 82 6.27 5.62 3.29
N GLU A 83 5.74 5.51 2.08
CA GLU A 83 6.52 5.38 0.86
C GLU A 83 6.73 6.78 0.28
N GLY A 84 7.84 7.43 0.66
CA GLY A 84 8.18 8.79 0.23
C GLY A 84 8.81 9.63 1.35
N SER A 85 9.22 10.85 1.00
CA SER A 85 9.60 11.86 1.98
C SER A 85 8.33 12.49 2.55
N TYR A 86 8.22 12.64 3.87
CA TYR A 86 6.97 13.09 4.49
C TYR A 86 7.18 14.04 5.66
N ASN A 87 6.14 14.81 5.98
CA ASN A 87 6.01 15.50 7.25
C ASN A 87 4.71 15.07 7.95
N VAL A 88 4.59 15.43 9.22
CA VAL A 88 3.41 15.14 10.04
C VAL A 88 2.99 16.42 10.75
N LYS A 89 1.68 16.68 10.81
CA LYS A 89 1.10 17.72 11.67
C LYS A 89 0.08 17.11 12.62
N LEU A 90 0.04 17.63 13.84
CA LEU A 90 -1.03 17.39 14.82
C LEU A 90 -1.71 18.72 15.10
N ASP A 91 -3.01 18.81 14.82
CA ASP A 91 -3.81 20.03 15.00
C ASP A 91 -3.18 21.26 14.31
N GLY A 92 -2.71 21.05 13.08
CA GLY A 92 -2.04 22.08 12.27
C GLY A 92 -0.58 22.36 12.66
N LYS A 93 -0.08 21.84 13.77
CA LYS A 93 1.30 22.06 14.22
C LYS A 93 2.23 20.99 13.65
N PRO A 94 3.27 21.35 12.88
CA PRO A 94 4.22 20.39 12.33
C PRO A 94 5.12 19.81 13.43
N PHE A 95 5.44 18.54 13.31
CA PHE A 95 6.56 17.94 14.02
C PHE A 95 7.88 18.27 13.31
N GLU A 96 8.97 18.29 14.07
CA GLU A 96 10.30 18.44 13.50
C GLU A 96 10.72 17.18 12.72
N GLY A 97 11.29 17.36 11.53
CA GLY A 97 11.79 16.28 10.69
C GLY A 97 10.70 15.30 10.19
N THR A 98 11.03 14.00 10.20
CA THR A 98 10.19 12.89 9.69
C THR A 98 9.91 11.87 10.81
N PRO A 99 9.04 12.22 11.78
CA PRO A 99 8.84 11.39 12.96
C PRO A 99 8.24 10.03 12.61
N LYS A 100 8.92 8.96 13.00
CA LYS A 100 8.42 7.57 12.87
C LYS A 100 7.33 7.25 13.89
N THR A 101 7.26 8.02 14.96
CA THR A 101 6.27 7.88 16.03
C THR A 101 5.88 9.26 16.55
N ILE A 102 4.60 9.45 16.85
CA ILE A 102 4.09 10.65 17.52
C ILE A 102 3.30 10.25 18.77
N SER A 103 3.24 11.16 19.75
CA SER A 103 2.35 11.04 20.91
C SER A 103 1.11 11.88 20.67
N VAL A 104 -0.07 11.29 20.79
CA VAL A 104 -1.36 11.97 20.62
C VAL A 104 -2.07 11.99 21.97
N PRO A 105 -2.38 13.17 22.55
CA PRO A 105 -3.05 13.25 23.84
C PRO A 105 -4.53 12.83 23.75
N ALA A 106 -5.17 12.68 24.91
CA ALA A 106 -6.62 12.48 24.96
C ALA A 106 -7.36 13.73 24.46
N GLY A 107 -8.49 13.53 23.79
CA GLY A 107 -9.29 14.62 23.21
C GLY A 107 -9.50 14.44 21.70
N LYS A 108 -10.02 15.50 21.08
CA LYS A 108 -10.26 15.56 19.64
C LYS A 108 -9.03 16.12 18.94
N HIS A 109 -8.49 15.36 17.98
CA HIS A 109 -7.27 15.72 17.27
C HIS A 109 -7.38 15.45 15.78
N LYS A 110 -6.69 16.24 14.97
CA LYS A 110 -6.50 16.01 13.53
C LYS A 110 -5.05 15.68 13.25
N ILE A 111 -4.81 14.53 12.62
CA ILE A 111 -3.48 14.16 12.11
C ILE A 111 -3.47 14.42 10.61
N ASN A 112 -2.44 15.14 10.14
CA ASN A 112 -2.10 15.25 8.73
C ASN A 112 -0.73 14.59 8.48
N VAL A 113 -0.60 13.88 7.35
CA VAL A 113 0.67 13.36 6.85
C VAL A 113 0.79 13.77 5.40
N LYS A 114 1.73 14.66 5.07
CA LYS A 114 1.98 15.07 3.69
C LYS A 114 3.18 14.32 3.15
N VAL A 115 3.01 13.62 2.03
CA VAL A 115 4.01 12.73 1.44
C VAL A 115 4.33 13.18 0.02
N PHE A 116 5.62 13.28 -0.28
CA PHE A 116 6.16 13.42 -1.62
C PHE A 116 6.85 12.13 -2.06
N ASN A 117 6.46 11.59 -3.21
CA ASN A 117 7.12 10.47 -3.85
C ASN A 117 6.90 10.45 -5.37
N GLN A 118 7.98 10.72 -6.12
CA GLN A 118 7.95 10.67 -7.58
C GLN A 118 8.14 9.25 -8.14
N ALA A 119 8.88 8.39 -7.43
CA ALA A 119 9.29 7.08 -7.95
C ALA A 119 8.16 6.04 -7.82
N THR A 120 7.45 6.07 -6.70
CA THR A 120 6.31 5.19 -6.41
C THR A 120 5.16 6.01 -5.85
N VAL A 121 3.98 5.40 -5.74
CA VAL A 121 2.79 6.10 -5.21
C VAL A 121 3.04 6.57 -3.77
N PRO A 122 2.81 7.86 -3.45
CA PRO A 122 2.75 8.31 -2.06
C PRO A 122 1.70 7.51 -1.29
N ALA A 123 2.16 6.76 -0.29
CA ALA A 123 1.31 5.91 0.53
C ALA A 123 1.73 5.98 1.99
N ILE A 124 0.79 5.79 2.91
CA ILE A 124 1.06 5.77 4.35
C ILE A 124 0.46 4.54 5.02
N TYR A 125 1.09 4.14 6.13
CA TYR A 125 0.56 3.19 7.10
C TYR A 125 0.70 3.80 8.48
N VAL A 126 -0.42 3.96 9.19
CA VAL A 126 -0.50 4.61 10.51
C VAL A 126 -1.09 3.62 11.48
N LYS A 127 -0.44 3.43 12.64
CA LYS A 127 -0.86 2.45 13.64
C LYS A 127 -0.56 2.90 15.07
N GLY A 128 -1.61 3.20 15.81
CA GLY A 128 -1.67 3.31 17.26
C GLY A 128 -2.54 2.18 17.83
N GLN A 129 -3.03 2.36 19.06
CA GLN A 129 -3.99 1.43 19.66
C GLN A 129 -5.38 1.60 19.06
N THR A 130 -5.78 2.83 18.75
CA THR A 130 -7.10 3.17 18.17
C THR A 130 -6.99 4.01 16.90
N ILE A 131 -5.88 4.73 16.70
CA ILE A 131 -5.59 5.46 15.47
C ILE A 131 -5.00 4.50 14.44
N VAL A 132 -5.74 4.22 13.36
CA VAL A 132 -5.26 3.37 12.27
C VAL A 132 -5.55 3.97 10.89
N SER A 133 -4.67 3.69 9.93
CA SER A 133 -4.88 3.98 8.51
C SER A 133 -5.86 3.00 7.88
N ASP A 134 -6.88 3.53 7.23
CA ASP A 134 -7.92 2.82 6.50
C ASP A 134 -8.58 3.76 5.48
N SER A 135 -9.53 3.25 4.69
CA SER A 135 -10.22 4.03 3.66
C SER A 135 -11.14 5.14 4.17
N SER A 136 -11.27 5.36 5.49
CA SER A 136 -11.97 6.54 6.02
C SER A 136 -11.06 7.76 6.20
N TRP A 137 -9.76 7.62 5.95
CA TRP A 137 -8.86 8.76 5.80
C TRP A 137 -9.22 9.57 4.56
N LEU A 138 -9.06 10.88 4.66
CA LEU A 138 -9.26 11.81 3.56
C LEU A 138 -7.93 12.15 2.91
N VAL A 139 -7.94 12.31 1.58
CA VAL A 139 -6.76 12.58 0.77
C VAL A 139 -7.01 13.68 -0.25
N THR A 140 -5.99 14.49 -0.51
CA THR A 140 -5.95 15.48 -1.60
C THR A 140 -4.54 15.68 -2.13
N PHE A 141 -4.41 15.96 -3.41
CA PHE A 141 -3.16 16.40 -4.02
C PHE A 141 -2.99 17.94 -3.97
N GLU A 142 -3.99 18.68 -3.48
CA GLU A 142 -3.98 20.15 -3.42
C GLU A 142 -4.79 20.64 -2.21
N ASP A 143 -4.13 20.80 -1.06
CA ASP A 143 -4.77 21.20 0.20
C ASP A 143 -5.02 22.71 0.32
N LYS A 144 -4.29 23.53 -0.46
CA LYS A 144 -4.42 25.00 -0.54
C LYS A 144 -4.18 25.73 0.79
N GLU A 145 -3.49 25.09 1.73
CA GLU A 145 -3.08 25.73 2.97
C GLU A 145 -1.91 26.68 2.71
N TRP A 146 -2.06 27.93 3.12
CA TRP A 146 -1.01 28.95 3.11
C TRP A 146 -1.05 29.74 4.41
N ILE A 147 0.07 30.39 4.75
CA ILE A 147 0.22 31.21 5.95
C ILE A 147 0.43 32.64 5.51
N ASP A 148 -0.38 33.56 6.03
CA ASP A 148 -0.25 35.00 5.76
C ASP A 148 0.88 35.66 6.56
N GLU A 149 1.15 36.94 6.30
CA GLU A 149 2.19 37.70 6.99
C GLU A 149 1.98 37.85 8.50
N THR A 150 0.76 37.59 8.98
CA THR A 150 0.40 37.61 10.41
C THR A 150 0.60 36.26 11.08
N GLY A 151 0.96 35.23 10.31
CA GLY A 151 1.08 33.86 10.79
C GLY A 151 -0.25 33.10 10.84
N LYS A 152 -1.32 33.63 10.25
CA LYS A 152 -2.62 32.98 10.20
C LYS A 152 -2.70 32.03 9.01
N THR A 153 -3.20 30.82 9.27
CA THR A 153 -3.47 29.81 8.24
C THR A 153 -4.74 30.14 7.46
N SER A 154 -4.71 29.90 6.15
CA SER A 154 -5.85 30.06 5.26
C SER A 154 -7.03 29.16 5.60
N ASP A 155 -8.22 29.52 5.11
CA ASP A 155 -9.37 28.62 5.12
C ASP A 155 -9.22 27.58 4.01
N VAL A 156 -9.32 26.31 4.38
CA VAL A 156 -9.25 25.15 3.48
C VAL A 156 -10.62 24.48 3.26
N SER A 157 -11.71 25.15 3.65
CA SER A 157 -13.08 24.64 3.53
C SER A 157 -13.49 24.29 2.09
N ALA A 158 -12.90 24.95 1.09
CA ALA A 158 -13.14 24.70 -0.33
C ALA A 158 -12.28 23.55 -0.91
N THR A 159 -11.38 22.97 -0.13
CA THR A 159 -10.53 21.87 -0.58
C THR A 159 -11.36 20.62 -0.83
N LYS A 160 -11.18 20.03 -2.02
CA LYS A 160 -11.82 18.76 -2.36
C LYS A 160 -11.02 17.61 -1.77
N TRP A 161 -11.67 16.86 -0.90
CA TRP A 161 -11.11 15.64 -0.30
C TRP A 161 -11.80 14.41 -0.87
N LEU A 162 -11.04 13.33 -1.03
CA LEU A 162 -11.57 12.00 -1.34
C LEU A 162 -11.27 11.04 -0.20
N ASN A 163 -12.04 9.96 -0.11
CA ASN A 163 -11.66 8.83 0.74
C ASN A 163 -10.45 8.11 0.16
N ALA A 164 -9.54 7.66 1.02
CA ALA A 164 -8.32 6.99 0.61
C ALA A 164 -8.59 5.62 -0.03
N GLY A 165 -7.86 5.32 -1.10
CA GLY A 165 -7.77 3.97 -1.65
C GLY A 165 -6.96 3.07 -0.71
N SER A 166 -7.28 1.79 -0.70
CA SER A 166 -6.54 0.78 0.05
C SER A 166 -6.70 -0.61 -0.55
N TRP A 167 -5.82 -1.52 -0.16
CA TRP A 167 -5.95 -2.95 -0.47
C TRP A 167 -5.53 -3.80 0.74
N ASN A 168 -4.93 -4.97 0.50
CA ASN A 168 -4.64 -6.01 1.48
C ASN A 168 -3.22 -5.95 2.06
N PHE A 169 -2.66 -4.74 2.18
CA PHE A 169 -1.33 -4.49 2.75
C PHE A 169 -1.44 -4.19 4.25
N TYR A 170 -1.71 -5.22 5.05
CA TYR A 170 -2.00 -5.06 6.48
C TYR A 170 -0.77 -4.95 7.40
N GLN A 171 0.43 -5.05 6.83
CA GLN A 171 1.70 -4.99 7.56
C GLN A 171 2.52 -3.78 7.10
N PRO A 172 3.19 -3.07 8.02
CA PRO A 172 4.07 -1.95 7.64
C PRO A 172 5.25 -2.40 6.78
N SER A 173 5.66 -3.68 6.85
CA SER A 173 6.69 -4.24 5.98
C SER A 173 6.20 -4.65 4.60
N ALA A 174 4.88 -4.75 4.39
CA ALA A 174 4.27 -5.11 3.12
C ALA A 174 4.07 -3.84 2.27
N LEU A 175 5.18 -3.28 1.78
CA LEU A 175 5.17 -2.05 0.99
C LEU A 175 4.37 -2.22 -0.31
N PRO A 176 3.39 -1.35 -0.62
CA PRO A 176 2.62 -1.39 -1.86
C PRO A 176 3.51 -1.45 -3.11
N SER A 177 4.59 -0.67 -3.15
CA SER A 177 5.54 -0.65 -4.27
C SER A 177 6.29 -1.97 -4.50
N GLN A 178 6.36 -2.83 -3.48
CA GLN A 178 7.06 -4.12 -3.54
C GLN A 178 6.14 -5.28 -3.90
N PHE A 179 4.86 -5.01 -4.19
CA PHE A 179 3.89 -6.03 -4.57
C PHE A 179 4.38 -6.87 -5.77
N LYS A 180 4.28 -8.19 -5.59
CA LYS A 180 4.56 -9.19 -6.63
C LYS A 180 3.59 -10.36 -6.46
N LEU A 181 3.23 -10.97 -7.57
CA LEU A 181 2.44 -12.20 -7.54
C LEU A 181 3.25 -13.35 -6.92
N PRO A 182 2.61 -14.24 -6.14
CA PRO A 182 3.27 -15.42 -5.63
C PRO A 182 3.74 -16.32 -6.78
N VAL A 183 4.91 -16.92 -6.62
CA VAL A 183 5.47 -17.87 -7.58
C VAL A 183 5.56 -19.27 -6.96
N LYS A 184 5.34 -20.29 -7.78
CA LYS A 184 5.47 -21.69 -7.37
C LYS A 184 6.49 -22.39 -8.27
N PRO A 185 7.50 -23.08 -7.72
CA PRO A 185 8.41 -23.89 -8.52
C PRO A 185 7.65 -24.93 -9.36
N GLN A 186 7.99 -25.01 -10.65
CA GLN A 186 7.51 -26.02 -11.59
C GLN A 186 8.71 -26.68 -12.27
N ARG A 187 8.54 -27.94 -12.69
CA ARG A 187 9.54 -28.68 -13.46
C ARG A 187 8.95 -29.02 -14.83
N ALA A 188 9.81 -29.12 -15.83
CA ALA A 188 9.44 -29.62 -17.15
C ALA A 188 8.94 -31.07 -17.04
N VAL A 189 7.94 -31.42 -17.83
CA VAL A 189 7.43 -32.80 -17.94
C VAL A 189 8.19 -33.60 -18.99
N SER A 190 8.78 -32.91 -19.99
CA SER A 190 9.60 -33.52 -21.03
C SER A 190 10.73 -32.61 -21.47
N VAL A 191 11.87 -33.20 -21.84
CA VAL A 191 13.04 -32.51 -22.38
C VAL A 191 13.60 -33.31 -23.54
N ILE A 192 13.58 -32.74 -24.74
CA ILE A 192 14.14 -33.35 -25.95
C ILE A 192 15.44 -32.62 -26.28
N ARG A 193 16.55 -33.36 -26.36
CA ARG A 193 17.87 -32.80 -26.69
C ARG A 193 18.20 -33.03 -28.16
N ASN A 194 18.74 -32.01 -28.83
CA ASN A 194 19.23 -32.12 -30.21
C ASN A 194 20.55 -31.37 -30.34
N GLY A 195 21.67 -32.10 -30.27
CA GLY A 195 23.01 -31.51 -30.29
C GLY A 195 23.21 -30.52 -29.14
N SER A 196 23.46 -29.25 -29.48
CA SER A 196 23.66 -28.16 -28.52
C SER A 196 22.37 -27.47 -28.07
N SER A 197 21.20 -27.88 -28.59
CA SER A 197 19.90 -27.31 -28.22
C SER A 197 19.05 -28.30 -27.40
N MET A 198 18.08 -27.75 -26.67
CA MET A 198 17.05 -28.53 -25.99
C MET A 198 15.69 -27.87 -26.15
N LEU A 199 14.68 -28.69 -26.40
CA LEU A 199 13.27 -28.32 -26.34
C LEU A 199 12.71 -28.80 -24.99
N VAL A 200 12.13 -27.87 -24.23
CA VAL A 200 11.65 -28.10 -22.87
C VAL A 200 10.15 -27.90 -22.85
N ASP A 201 9.41 -28.94 -22.47
CA ASP A 201 7.95 -28.93 -22.42
C ASP A 201 7.46 -28.97 -20.96
N PHE A 202 6.58 -28.03 -20.62
CA PHE A 202 5.95 -27.91 -19.30
C PHE A 202 4.58 -28.62 -19.22
N GLY A 203 4.13 -29.24 -20.33
CA GLY A 203 2.95 -30.10 -20.44
C GLY A 203 1.64 -29.35 -20.64
N LYS A 204 1.66 -28.03 -20.47
CA LYS A 204 0.52 -27.12 -20.65
C LYS A 204 1.03 -25.68 -20.76
N GLU A 205 0.17 -24.82 -21.27
CA GLU A 205 0.37 -23.38 -21.22
C GLU A 205 0.60 -22.92 -19.76
N THR A 206 1.60 -22.06 -19.57
CA THR A 206 2.00 -21.56 -18.24
C THR A 206 2.70 -20.22 -18.37
N PHE A 207 2.73 -19.45 -17.28
CA PHE A 207 3.40 -18.15 -17.21
C PHE A 207 4.34 -18.10 -16.01
N GLY A 208 5.54 -17.53 -16.17
CA GLY A 208 6.48 -17.41 -15.07
C GLY A 208 7.90 -17.07 -15.50
N PHE A 209 8.85 -17.52 -14.71
CA PHE A 209 10.27 -17.23 -14.88
C PHE A 209 11.05 -18.52 -15.08
N ILE A 210 11.98 -18.53 -16.04
CA ILE A 210 12.92 -19.65 -16.21
C ILE A 210 14.05 -19.52 -15.19
N ARG A 211 14.34 -20.63 -14.50
CA ARG A 211 15.48 -20.76 -13.60
C ARG A 211 16.44 -21.80 -14.13
N LEU A 212 17.67 -21.37 -14.42
CA LEU A 212 18.73 -22.23 -14.92
C LEU A 212 19.60 -22.71 -13.75
N HIS A 213 19.81 -24.02 -13.67
CA HIS A 213 20.57 -24.65 -12.59
C HIS A 213 21.87 -25.25 -13.13
N GLY A 214 22.93 -25.22 -12.32
CA GLY A 214 24.17 -25.94 -12.62
C GLY A 214 24.96 -25.39 -13.82
N LEU A 215 24.77 -24.11 -14.18
CA LEU A 215 25.56 -23.44 -15.22
C LEU A 215 27.05 -23.49 -14.86
N LYS A 216 27.89 -23.87 -15.83
CA LYS A 216 29.35 -23.93 -15.73
C LYS A 216 29.98 -23.45 -17.03
N GLY A 217 31.15 -22.81 -16.95
CA GLY A 217 31.87 -22.29 -18.11
C GLY A 217 31.42 -20.89 -18.54
N SER A 218 31.75 -20.51 -19.77
CA SER A 218 31.47 -19.21 -20.36
C SER A 218 30.94 -19.35 -21.78
N GLY A 219 29.91 -18.58 -22.13
CA GLY A 219 29.30 -18.59 -23.46
C GLY A 219 27.95 -17.88 -23.46
N LYS A 220 27.33 -17.76 -24.64
CA LYS A 220 25.97 -17.23 -24.78
C LYS A 220 24.96 -18.36 -24.66
N LEU A 221 23.93 -18.15 -23.85
CA LEU A 221 22.75 -18.99 -23.79
C LEU A 221 21.56 -18.19 -24.31
N ASN A 222 20.87 -18.76 -25.30
CA ASN A 222 19.65 -18.16 -25.86
C ASN A 222 18.44 -18.94 -25.33
N LEU A 223 17.40 -18.21 -24.93
CA LEU A 223 16.11 -18.77 -24.57
C LEU A 223 15.08 -18.33 -25.62
N TYR A 224 14.35 -19.31 -26.13
CA TYR A 224 13.24 -19.12 -27.05
C TYR A 224 11.99 -19.65 -26.36
N TYR A 225 10.91 -18.88 -26.40
CA TYR A 225 9.63 -19.19 -25.76
C TYR A 225 8.59 -19.33 -26.86
N GLY A 226 7.66 -20.26 -26.68
CA GLY A 226 6.54 -20.44 -27.59
C GLY A 226 5.38 -21.14 -26.89
N GLU A 227 4.16 -20.84 -27.34
CA GLU A 227 2.91 -21.50 -26.95
C GLU A 227 2.66 -22.77 -27.78
N SER A 228 3.41 -22.93 -28.87
CA SER A 228 3.45 -24.11 -29.73
C SER A 228 4.89 -24.54 -29.99
N LYS A 229 5.08 -25.73 -30.59
CA LYS A 229 6.42 -26.24 -30.94
C LYS A 229 7.00 -25.51 -32.16
N GLU A 230 6.12 -25.02 -33.02
CA GLU A 230 6.43 -24.39 -34.30
C GLU A 230 6.89 -22.93 -34.15
N GLU A 231 6.52 -22.28 -33.04
CA GLU A 231 6.94 -20.92 -32.66
C GLU A 231 8.39 -20.86 -32.17
#